data_AF-X1L383-F1
#
_entry.id   AF-X1L383-F1
#
_cell.length_a   1.000
_cell.length_b   1.000
_cell.length_c   1.000
_cell.angle_alpha   90.00
_cell.angle_beta   90.00
_cell.angle_gamma   90.00
#
_symmetry.space_group_name_H-M   'P 1'
#
loop_
_entity.id
_entity.type
_entity.pdbx_description
1 polymer ?
#
loop_
_entity_poly.entity_id
_entity_poly.type
_entity_poly.pdbx_seq_one_letter_code
_entity_poly.pdbx_strand_id
1 'polypeptide(L)' 'MFAEKDIVQFREKGITLETIRQQLSNFRKGFPFLTIVKPAITGDGILEIPEKEAYIYQQKYDNGKGWPG' A
#
# COMPACT_ATOMS: atom_id res chain seq x y z
N MET A 1 7.97 19.24 11.05
CA MET A 1 7.81 18.53 12.34
C MET A 1 6.35 18.10 12.42
N PHE A 2 6.06 16.90 12.95
CA PHE A 2 4.68 16.39 13.04
C PHE A 2 3.88 17.12 14.11
N ALA A 3 2.59 17.37 13.86
CA ALA A 3 1.67 17.87 14.86
C ALA A 3 1.21 16.74 15.80
N GLU A 4 0.65 17.08 16.95
CA GLU A 4 0.12 16.10 17.91
C GLU A 4 -0.95 15.20 17.29
N LYS A 5 -1.84 15.78 16.48
CA LYS A 5 -2.86 15.02 15.73
C LYS A 5 -2.27 13.97 14.80
N ASP A 6 -1.09 14.22 14.23
CA ASP A 6 -0.42 13.28 13.34
C ASP A 6 0.12 12.11 14.17
N ILE A 7 0.73 12.40 15.32
CA ILE A 7 1.25 11.40 16.26
C ILE A 7 0.12 10.48 16.76
N VAL A 8 -1.06 11.04 17.06
CA VAL A 8 -2.24 10.27 17.45
C VAL A 8 -2.69 9.34 16.31
N GLN A 9 -2.84 9.85 15.09
CA GLN A 9 -3.22 9.03 13.94
C GLN A 9 -2.22 7.91 13.62
N PHE A 10 -0.92 8.19 13.75
CA PHE A 10 0.10 7.16 13.54
C PHE A 10 -0.07 6.01 14.54
N ARG A 11 -0.31 6.34 15.82
CA ARG A 11 -0.56 5.35 16.87
C ARG A 11 -1.82 4.53 16.60
N GLU A 12 -2.92 5.17 16.20
CA GLU A 12 -4.18 4.50 15.86
C GLU A 12 -4.02 3.51 14.69
N LYS A 13 -3.15 3.84 13.73
CA LYS A 13 -2.79 2.96 12.61
C LYS A 13 -1.70 1.92 12.94
N GLY A 14 -1.21 1.88 14.19
CA GLY A 14 -0.13 0.98 14.60
C GLY A 14 1.24 1.32 14.00
N ILE A 15 1.43 2.54 13.52
CA ILE A 15 2.67 3.01 12.89
C ILE A 15 3.52 3.72 13.94
N THR A 16 4.75 3.23 14.17
CA THR A 16 5.69 3.87 15.09
C THR A 16 6.35 5.09 14.45
N LEU A 17 6.77 6.06 15.28
CA LEU A 17 7.55 7.21 14.79
C LEU A 17 8.87 6.80 14.13
N GLU A 18 9.46 5.69 14.56
CA GLU A 18 10.66 5.12 13.95
C GLU A 18 10.40 4.66 12.51
N THR A 19 9.31 3.91 12.27
CA THR A 19 8.89 3.50 10.92
C THR A 19 8.72 4.71 10.01
N ILE A 20 8.11 5.78 10.50
CA ILE A 20 7.89 7.01 9.72
C ILE A 20 9.22 7.70 9.39
N ARG A 21 10.13 7.81 10.37
CA ARG A 21 11.47 8.37 10.14
C ARG A 21 12.23 7.56 9.11
N GLN A 22 12.15 6.23 9.17
CA GLN A 22 12.79 5.35 8.20
C GLN A 22 12.20 5.54 6.79
N GLN A 23 10.88 5.61 6.66
CA GLN A 23 10.23 5.88 5.38
C GLN A 23 10.65 7.23 4.79
N LEU A 24 10.65 8.30 5.60
CA LEU A 24 11.13 9.61 5.16
C LEU A 24 12.60 9.58 4.74
N SER A 25 13.44 8.83 5.45
CA SER A 25 14.84 8.63 5.04
C SER A 25 14.93 7.90 3.70
N ASN A 26 14.13 6.86 3.47
CA ASN A 26 14.10 6.12 2.21
C ASN A 26 13.60 6.99 1.05
N PHE A 27 12.61 7.85 1.25
CA PHE A 27 12.18 8.80 0.21
C PHE A 27 13.29 9.81 -0.16
N ARG A 28 14.17 10.16 0.79
CA ARG A 28 15.30 11.09 0.54
C ARG A 28 16.52 10.41 -0.08
N LYS A 29 16.82 9.19 0.37
CA LYS A 29 18.09 8.49 0.05
C LYS A 29 17.91 7.34 -0.94
N GLY A 30 16.67 7.02 -1.29
CA GLY A 30 16.31 5.80 -2.00
C GLY A 30 16.04 4.64 -1.06
N PHE A 31 15.44 3.59 -1.62
CA PHE A 31 15.21 2.33 -0.93
C PHE A 31 16.41 1.39 -1.16
N PRO A 32 16.71 0.49 -0.21
CA PRO A 32 17.69 -0.57 -0.44
C PRO A 32 17.34 -1.39 -1.69
N PHE A 33 18.36 -1.94 -2.35
CA PHE A 33 18.14 -2.90 -3.42
C PHE A 33 17.40 -4.13 -2.90
N LEU A 34 16.45 -4.62 -3.70
CA LEU A 34 15.72 -5.84 -3.39
C LEU A 34 16.61 -7.06 -3.57
N THR A 35 16.47 -8.04 -2.67
CA THR A 35 17.02 -9.38 -2.88
C THR A 35 16.14 -10.10 -3.90
N ILE A 36 16.54 -10.06 -5.18
CA ILE A 36 15.78 -10.68 -6.28
C ILE A 36 15.94 -12.21 -6.20
N VAL A 37 14.81 -12.92 -6.04
CA VAL A 37 14.79 -14.40 -6.00
C VAL A 37 14.38 -15.00 -7.35
N LYS A 38 13.30 -14.50 -7.94
CA LYS A 38 12.77 -14.90 -9.26
C LYS A 38 11.83 -13.80 -9.79
N PRO A 39 11.56 -13.71 -11.11
CA PRO A 39 10.57 -12.79 -11.64
C PRO A 39 9.17 -13.13 -11.12
N ALA A 40 8.34 -12.10 -10.95
CA ALA A 40 6.91 -12.30 -10.74
C ALA A 40 6.24 -12.63 -12.09
N ILE A 41 5.44 -13.69 -12.12
CA ILE A 41 4.68 -14.13 -13.30
C ILE A 41 3.22 -14.37 -12.91
N THR A 42 2.34 -14.56 -13.90
CA THR A 42 0.96 -14.97 -13.64
C THR A 42 0.94 -16.23 -12.77
N GLY A 43 0.21 -16.18 -11.66
CA GLY A 43 0.10 -17.29 -10.71
C GLY A 43 1.26 -17.40 -9.72
N ASP A 44 2.29 -16.56 -9.84
CA ASP A 44 3.47 -16.54 -8.97
C ASP A 44 3.95 -15.08 -8.80
N GLY A 45 3.24 -14.34 -7.96
CA GLY A 45 3.50 -12.93 -7.65
C GLY A 45 2.68 -11.91 -8.45
N ILE A 46 2.10 -12.28 -9.60
CA ILE A 46 1.12 -11.47 -10.33
C ILE A 46 -0.22 -12.20 -10.33
N LEU A 47 -1.26 -11.53 -9.81
CA LEU A 47 -2.64 -12.00 -9.89
C LEU A 47 -3.27 -11.52 -11.20
N GLU A 48 -3.71 -12.46 -12.03
CA GLU A 48 -4.50 -12.17 -13.23
C GLU A 48 -5.99 -12.35 -12.92
N ILE A 49 -6.77 -11.29 -13.08
CA ILE A 49 -8.20 -11.28 -12.77
C ILE A 49 -8.98 -11.53 -14.07
N PRO A 50 -9.82 -12.59 -14.15
CA PRO A 50 -10.65 -12.84 -15.31
C PRO A 50 -11.60 -11.66 -15.60
N GLU A 51 -11.88 -11.40 -16.88
CA GLU A 51 -12.68 -10.25 -17.32
C GLU A 51 -14.04 -10.16 -16.60
N LYS A 52 -14.71 -11.30 -16.41
CA LYS A 52 -15.98 -11.36 -15.67
C LYS A 52 -15.84 -10.88 -14.22
N GLU A 53 -14.76 -11.25 -13.55
CA GLU A 53 -14.50 -10.83 -12.17
C GLU A 53 -14.08 -9.36 -12.12
N ALA A 54 -13.25 -8.91 -13.06
CA ALA A 54 -12.87 -7.51 -13.19
C ALA A 54 -14.10 -6.61 -13.37
N TYR A 55 -15.04 -7.01 -14.24
CA TYR A 55 -16.32 -6.30 -14.42
C TYR A 55 -17.12 -6.25 -13.10
N ILE A 56 -17.22 -7.36 -12.37
CA ILE A 56 -17.90 -7.39 -11.07
C ILE A 56 -17.22 -6.44 -10.07
N TYR A 57 -15.89 -6.41 -10.01
CA TYR A 57 -15.16 -5.52 -9.12
C TYR A 57 -15.33 -4.05 -9.50
N GLN A 58 -15.33 -3.74 -10.79
CA GLN A 58 -15.63 -2.40 -11.30
C GLN A 58 -17.03 -1.95 -10.87
N GLN A 59 -18.05 -2.77 -11.13
CA GLN A 59 -19.43 -2.45 -10.72
C GLN A 59 -19.56 -2.30 -9.21
N LYS A 60 -18.84 -3.10 -8.41
CA LYS A 60 -18.82 -2.95 -6.94
C LYS A 60 -18.20 -1.61 -6.52
N TYR A 61 -17.10 -1.20 -7.14
CA TYR A 61 -16.44 0.07 -6.86
C TYR A 61 -17.30 1.26 -7.27
N ASP A 62 -17.93 1.20 -8.44
CA ASP A 62 -18.77 2.27 -8.97
C ASP A 62 -20.08 2.42 -8.19
N ASN A 63 -20.68 1.31 -7.76
CA ASN A 63 -21.98 1.32 -7.04
C ASN A 63 -21.84 1.55 -5.53
N GLY A 64 -20.77 1.05 -4.91
CA GLY A 64 -20.43 1.37 -3.53
C GLY A 64 -19.59 2.63 -3.52
N LYS A 65 -20.21 3.82 -3.46
CA LYS A 65 -19.55 5.15 -3.35
C LYS A 65 -18.13 4.97 -2.80
N GLY A 66 -17.13 5.16 -3.68
CA GLY A 66 -15.79 4.55 -3.61
C GLY A 66 -15.15 4.43 -2.22
N TRP A 67 -14.25 3.44 -2.09
CA TRP A 67 -13.47 3.08 -0.88
C TRP A 67 -13.69 4.04 0.31
N PRO A 68 -14.58 3.70 1.27
CA PRO A 68 -14.64 4.44 2.52
C PRO A 68 -13.33 4.18 3.24
N GLY A 69 -12.41 5.14 3.14
CA GLY A 69 -11.11 5.10 3.81
C GLY A 69 -11.22 4.79 5.29
#